data_AF-A0A813MDS2-F1
#
_entry.id   AF-A0A813MDS2-F1
#
_cell.length_a   1.000
_cell.length_b   1.000
_cell.length_c   1.000
_cell.angle_alpha   90.00
_cell.angle_beta   90.00
_cell.angle_gamma   90.00
#
_symmetry.space_group_name_H-M   'P 1'
#
loop_
_entity.id
_entity.type
_entity.pdbx_description
1 polymer ?
#
loop_
_entity_poly.entity_id
_entity_poly.type
_entity_poly.pdbx_seq_one_letter_code
_entity_poly.pdbx_strand_id
1 'polypeptide(L)' 'MNKAETNKSLKDIEKEDLNGQSLQGPGTAKEAYQFLEGKKLLDQFPLFRDAHLICEDKIKPKVFLENLSKHPEFDRKQ' A
#
# COMPACT_ATOMS: atom_id res chain seq x y z
N MET A 1 -14.75 1.22 -9.38
CA MET A 1 -13.76 0.78 -10.38
C MET A 1 -12.53 0.31 -9.62
N ASN A 2 -12.15 -0.97 -9.76
CA ASN A 2 -11.08 -1.57 -8.97
C ASN A 2 -9.74 -1.36 -9.68
N LYS A 3 -8.75 -0.81 -8.97
CA LYS A 3 -7.33 -0.69 -9.39
C LYS A 3 -6.69 -2.02 -9.84
N ALA A 4 -7.38 -3.15 -9.66
CA ALA A 4 -6.94 -4.49 -10.08
C ALA A 4 -7.13 -4.80 -11.58
N GLU A 5 -7.93 -4.00 -12.32
CA GLU A 5 -8.29 -4.31 -13.71
C GLU A 5 -7.54 -3.46 -14.75
N THR A 6 -6.87 -2.38 -14.33
CA THR A 6 -6.13 -1.48 -15.23
C THR A 6 -4.63 -1.59 -14.98
N ASN A 7 -3.83 -1.97 -15.99
CA ASN A 7 -2.36 -1.87 -15.97
C ASN A 7 -1.85 -0.41 -15.98
N LYS A 8 -2.67 0.54 -15.52
CA LYS A 8 -2.36 1.97 -15.50
C LYS A 8 -1.53 2.30 -14.27
N SER A 9 -0.53 3.16 -14.42
CA SER A 9 0.22 3.65 -13.26
C SER A 9 -0.69 4.49 -12.37
N LEU A 10 -0.30 4.66 -11.09
CA LEU A 10 -1.00 5.57 -10.19
C LEU A 10 -1.12 6.99 -10.75
N LYS A 11 -0.10 7.48 -11.46
CA LYS A 11 -0.10 8.80 -12.11
C LYS A 11 -1.12 8.90 -13.23
N ASP A 12 -1.33 7.82 -13.98
CA ASP A 12 -2.33 7.79 -15.05
C ASP A 12 -3.74 7.78 -14.46
N ILE A 13 -3.96 7.05 -13.36
CA ILE A 13 -5.24 7.06 -12.63
C ILE A 13 -5.54 8.46 -12.06
N GLU A 14 -4.56 9.15 -11.46
CA GLU A 14 -4.74 10.51 -10.95
C GLU A 14 -5.14 11.51 -12.04
N LYS A 15 -4.54 11.35 -13.22
CA LYS A 15 -4.78 12.24 -14.37
C LYS A 15 -6.09 11.94 -15.08
N GLU A 16 -6.43 10.66 -15.25
CA GLU A 16 -7.56 10.23 -16.09
C GLU A 16 -8.85 9.98 -15.30
N ASP A 17 -8.75 9.42 -14.09
CA ASP A 17 -9.93 8.99 -13.32
C ASP A 17 -10.28 9.96 -12.17
N LEU A 18 -9.34 10.84 -11.77
CA LEU A 18 -9.53 11.77 -10.64
C LEU A 18 -9.57 13.26 -11.04
N ASN A 19 -9.66 13.57 -12.34
CA ASN A 19 -9.67 14.95 -12.86
C ASN A 19 -8.54 15.83 -12.27
N GLY A 20 -7.37 15.25 -11.99
CA GLY A 20 -6.22 15.97 -11.42
C GLY A 20 -6.25 16.18 -9.91
N GLN A 21 -7.17 15.55 -9.17
CA GLN A 21 -7.06 15.48 -7.71
C GLN A 21 -5.90 14.55 -7.31
N SER A 22 -4.99 15.08 -6.50
CA SER A 22 -3.83 14.33 -5.99
C SER A 22 -4.28 13.29 -4.99
N LEU A 23 -3.84 12.04 -5.18
CA LEU A 23 -4.17 10.97 -4.26
C LEU A 23 -3.27 11.14 -3.02
N GLN A 24 -3.84 11.62 -1.91
CA GLN A 24 -3.07 11.76 -0.66
C GLN A 24 -2.55 10.40 -0.15
N GLY A 25 -3.25 9.30 -0.47
CA GLY A 25 -2.90 7.94 -0.04
C GLY A 25 -1.44 7.53 -0.32
N PRO A 26 -0.96 7.54 -1.57
CA PRO A 26 0.44 7.26 -1.90
C PRO A 26 1.46 8.18 -1.21
N GLY A 27 1.17 9.49 -1.13
CA GLY A 27 2.04 10.47 -0.46
C GLY A 27 2.17 10.19 1.03
N THR A 28 1.05 10.03 1.72
CA THR A 28 1.01 9.69 3.14
C THR A 28 1.63 8.32 3.42
N ALA A 29 1.43 7.33 2.55
CA ALA A 29 2.06 6.01 2.68
C ALA A 29 3.59 6.11 2.63
N LYS A 30 4.14 6.95 1.75
CA LYS A 30 5.58 7.22 1.67
C LYS A 30 6.11 7.88 2.93
N GLU A 31 5.43 8.91 3.44
CA GLU A 31 5.84 9.59 4.68
C GLU A 31 5.82 8.63 5.88
N ALA A 32 4.77 7.82 6.00
CA ALA A 32 4.66 6.80 7.04
C ALA A 32 5.78 5.76 6.94
N TYR A 33 6.10 5.29 5.73
CA TYR A 33 7.21 4.38 5.49
C TYR A 33 8.54 4.99 5.95
N GLN A 34 8.86 6.21 5.50
CA GLN A 34 10.12 6.88 5.84
C GLN A 34 10.27 7.11 7.34
N PHE A 35 9.17 7.51 8.01
CA PHE A 35 9.15 7.69 9.46
C PHE A 35 9.44 6.37 10.21
N LEU A 36 8.80 5.28 9.79
CA LEU A 36 8.98 3.96 10.40
C LEU A 36 10.37 3.38 10.10
N GLU A 37 10.90 3.61 8.91
CA GLU A 37 12.25 3.22 8.50
C GLU A 37 13.30 3.89 9.37
N GLY A 38 13.19 5.20 9.57
CA GLY A 38 14.08 5.97 10.46
C GLY A 38 14.07 5.48 11.91
N LYS A 39 12.98 4.83 12.34
CA LYS A 39 12.84 4.22 13.67
C LYS A 39 13.14 2.72 13.70
N LYS A 40 13.43 2.08 12.56
CA LYS A 40 13.59 0.62 12.41
C LYS A 40 12.35 -0.17 12.88
N LEU A 41 11.16 0.35 12.61
CA LEU A 41 9.88 -0.23 13.02
C LEU A 41 9.08 -0.84 11.86
N LEU A 42 9.60 -0.85 10.63
CA LEU A 42 8.87 -1.35 9.46
C LEU A 42 8.34 -2.78 9.63
N ASP A 43 9.08 -3.65 10.32
CA ASP A 43 8.66 -5.04 10.55
C ASP A 43 7.52 -5.17 11.56
N GLN A 44 7.36 -4.20 12.47
CA GLN A 44 6.24 -4.14 13.40
C GLN A 44 4.98 -3.58 12.76
N PHE A 45 5.14 -2.85 11.65
CA PHE A 45 4.04 -2.17 10.94
C PHE A 45 4.01 -2.58 9.46
N PRO A 46 3.87 -3.89 9.15
CA PRO A 46 3.95 -4.41 7.79
C PRO A 46 2.87 -3.83 6.86
N LEU A 47 1.73 -3.40 7.39
CA LEU A 47 0.67 -2.78 6.58
C LEU A 47 1.08 -1.44 5.98
N PHE A 48 1.72 -0.56 6.77
CA PHE A 48 2.22 0.72 6.27
C PHE A 48 3.38 0.51 5.30
N ARG A 49 4.25 -0.46 5.59
CA ARG A 49 5.33 -0.87 4.69
C ARG A 49 4.78 -1.32 3.33
N ASP A 50 3.89 -2.30 3.34
CA ASP A 50 3.39 -2.94 2.14
C ASP A 50 2.48 -2.00 1.33
N ALA A 51 1.71 -1.13 1.97
CA ALA A 51 0.93 -0.10 1.28
C ALA A 51 1.81 0.85 0.46
N HIS A 52 2.94 1.29 1.01
CA HIS A 52 3.92 2.08 0.27
C HIS A 52 4.54 1.28 -0.88
N LEU A 53 4.99 0.05 -0.63
CA LEU A 53 5.61 -0.80 -1.66
C LEU A 53 4.66 -1.14 -2.81
N ILE A 54 3.36 -1.27 -2.55
CA ILE A 54 2.34 -1.40 -3.61
C ILE A 54 2.22 -0.12 -4.43
N CYS A 55 2.28 1.04 -3.79
CA CYS A 55 2.24 2.32 -4.50
C CYS A 55 3.48 2.56 -5.36
N GLU A 56 4.61 1.93 -5.03
CA GLU A 56 5.83 1.95 -5.83
C GLU A 56 5.95 0.78 -6.82
N ASP A 57 4.88 -0.03 -6.98
CA ASP A 57 4.85 -1.23 -7.83
C ASP A 57 5.96 -2.27 -7.50
N LYS A 58 6.53 -2.22 -6.28
CA LYS A 58 7.58 -3.15 -5.80
C LYS A 58 7.01 -4.50 -5.37
N ILE A 59 5.76 -4.53 -4.91
CA ILE A 59 5.05 -5.77 -4.56
C ILE A 59 3.62 -5.71 -5.12
N LYS A 60 3.05 -6.88 -5.46
CA LYS A 60 1.68 -6.95 -5.97
C LYS A 60 0.66 -6.81 -4.84
N PRO A 61 -0.50 -6.14 -5.06
CA PRO A 61 -1.57 -6.01 -4.06
C PRO A 61 -2.04 -7.36 -3.47
N LYS A 62 -1.97 -8.44 -4.25
CA LYS A 62 -2.32 -9.78 -3.77
C LYS A 62 -1.44 -10.24 -2.59
N VAL A 63 -0.16 -9.87 -2.58
CA VAL A 63 0.78 -10.21 -1.51
C VAL A 63 0.37 -9.54 -0.20
N PHE A 64 -0.16 -8.32 -0.25
CA PHE A 64 -0.68 -7.63 0.93
C PHE A 64 -1.86 -8.36 1.58
N LEU A 65 -2.78 -8.90 0.77
CA LEU A 65 -3.90 -9.69 1.30
C LEU A 65 -3.42 -11.01 1.92
N GLU A 66 -2.40 -11.65 1.34
CA GLU A 66 -1.78 -12.85 1.88
C GLU A 66 -1.00 -12.59 3.18
N ASN A 67 -0.41 -11.40 3.33
CA ASN A 67 0.27 -11.00 4.57
C ASN A 67 -0.74 -10.67 5.67
N LEU A 68 -1.85 -9.99 5.33
CA LEU A 68 -2.91 -9.67 6.26
C LEU A 68 -3.58 -10.94 6.83
N SER A 69 -3.83 -11.95 6.00
CA SER A 69 -4.47 -13.19 6.43
C SER A 69 -3.60 -14.05 7.37
N LYS A 70 -2.28 -13.83 7.37
CA LYS A 70 -1.31 -14.50 8.24
C LYS A 70 -0.96 -13.68 9.48
N HIS A 71 -1.47 -12.47 9.61
CA HIS A 71 -1.14 -11.59 10.73
C HIS A 71 -1.75 -12.15 12.04
N PRO A 72 -1.01 -12.18 13.16
CA PRO A 72 -1.46 -12.82 14.41
C PRO A 72 -2.80 -12.30 14.94
N GLU A 73 -3.14 -11.05 14.67
CA GLU A 73 -4.41 -10.44 15.07
C GLU A 73 -5.62 -10.96 14.26
N PHE A 74 -5.38 -11.45 13.03
CA PHE A 74 -6.41 -11.92 12.10
C PHE A 74 -6.37 -13.44 11.85
N ASP A 75 -5.36 -14.14 12.37
CA ASP A 75 -5.30 -15.61 12.38
C ASP A 75 -6.41 -16.15 13.30
N ARG A 76 -7.62 -16.29 12.72
CA ARG A 76 -8.77 -16.92 13.36
C ARG A 76 -8.55 -18.43 13.43
N LYS A 77 -7.58 -18.85 14.22
CA LYS A 77 -7.59 -20.13 14.92
C LYS A 77 -8.01 -19.86 16.36
N GLN A 78 -9.32 -19.74 16.56
CA GLN A 78 -9.97 -20.07 17.84
C GLN A 78 -10.69 -21.40 17.65
#